data_AF-A0A5C7MM03-F1
#
_entry.id   AF-A0A5C7MM03-F1
#
_cell.length_a   1.000
_cell.length_b   1.000
_cell.length_c   1.000
_cell.angle_alpha   90.00
_cell.angle_beta   90.00
_cell.angle_gamma   90.00
#
_symmetry.space_group_name_H-M   'P 1'
#
loop_
_entity.id
_entity.type
_entity.pdbx_description
1 polymer ?
#
loop_
_entity_poly.entity_id
_entity_poly.type
_entity_poly.pdbx_seq_one_letter_code
_entity_poly.pdbx_strand_id
1 'polypeptide(L)'
;MLYQLTIDSSRTGTAVSGHGTPAAARAELHRYAVDADVYYQLIQATPPHSSYDLIELTDRTRTTGCAVIEEMSMAAEALYYRAGEARRWISEHRADSTGHPARVLAHARATTTPAATRILLQEAAFLAGLDRAPDIAPAVLDTLHHQSRTPARSLSAVELAALVADTTTDPSDAATLTWWLALLTWGGSAA
;
A
#
# COMPACT_ATOMS: atom_id res chain seq x y z
N MET A 1 10.22 -14.39 -6.40
CA MET A 1 9.59 -13.13 -6.83
C MET A 1 8.25 -13.46 -7.45
N LEU A 2 7.29 -12.57 -7.27
CA LEU A 2 5.93 -12.63 -7.78
C LEU A 2 5.67 -11.32 -8.55
N TYR A 3 4.85 -11.37 -9.57
CA TYR A 3 4.37 -10.23 -10.32
C TYR A 3 2.88 -10.08 -10.08
N GLN A 4 2.49 -9.02 -9.39
CA GLN A 4 1.08 -8.74 -9.17
C GLN A 4 0.55 -7.84 -10.27
N LEU A 5 -0.55 -8.25 -10.90
CA LEU A 5 -1.33 -7.44 -11.80
C LEU A 5 -2.52 -6.85 -11.05
N THR A 6 -2.57 -5.52 -10.99
CA THR A 6 -3.73 -4.75 -10.53
C THR A 6 -4.38 -4.10 -11.75
N ILE A 7 -5.67 -4.31 -11.95
CA ILE A 7 -6.47 -3.65 -12.98
C ILE A 7 -7.51 -2.81 -12.26
N ASP A 8 -7.50 -1.50 -12.49
CA ASP A 8 -8.53 -0.59 -12.01
C ASP A 8 -9.30 -0.05 -13.21
N SER A 9 -10.53 -0.55 -13.40
CA SER A 9 -11.37 -0.20 -14.53
C SER A 9 -12.72 0.33 -14.09
N SER A 10 -13.18 1.38 -14.77
CA SER A 10 -14.53 1.92 -14.61
C SER A 10 -15.64 0.91 -14.94
N ARG A 11 -15.36 -0.16 -15.70
CA ARG A 11 -16.37 -1.17 -16.09
C ARG A 11 -16.55 -2.27 -15.05
N THR A 12 -15.45 -2.77 -14.51
CA THR A 12 -15.40 -4.01 -13.70
C THR A 12 -14.94 -3.77 -12.27
N GLY A 13 -14.53 -2.55 -11.93
CA GLY A 13 -13.92 -2.20 -10.66
C GLY A 13 -12.43 -2.57 -10.60
N THR A 14 -11.93 -2.77 -9.39
CA THR A 14 -10.53 -3.14 -9.16
C THR A 14 -10.38 -4.65 -9.02
N ALA A 15 -9.49 -5.24 -9.81
CA ALA A 15 -9.10 -6.65 -9.76
C ALA A 15 -7.60 -6.80 -9.50
N VAL A 16 -7.21 -7.78 -8.67
CA VAL A 16 -5.82 -8.05 -8.30
C VAL A 16 -5.51 -9.54 -8.50
N SER A 17 -4.39 -9.86 -9.13
CA SER A 17 -3.95 -11.25 -9.37
C SER A 17 -2.42 -11.39 -9.28
N GLY A 18 -1.94 -12.51 -8.74
CA GLY A 18 -0.51 -12.82 -8.61
C GLY A 18 -0.02 -13.78 -9.70
N HIS A 19 1.21 -13.57 -10.19
CA HIS A 19 1.80 -14.32 -11.29
C HIS A 19 3.26 -14.67 -11.02
N GLY A 20 3.69 -15.88 -11.40
CA GLY A 20 5.08 -16.33 -11.20
C GLY A 20 6.11 -15.68 -12.13
N THR A 21 5.67 -15.01 -13.21
CA THR A 21 6.55 -14.38 -14.20
C THR A 21 5.92 -13.09 -14.74
N PRO A 22 6.73 -12.12 -15.23
CA PRO A 22 6.17 -10.90 -15.81
C PRO A 22 5.45 -11.18 -17.14
N ALA A 23 5.82 -12.26 -17.84
CA ALA A 23 5.13 -12.71 -19.04
C ALA A 23 3.72 -13.22 -18.74
N ALA A 24 3.54 -13.99 -17.65
CA ALA A 24 2.23 -14.46 -17.21
C ALA A 24 1.30 -13.29 -16.83
N ALA A 25 1.80 -12.32 -16.05
CA ALA A 25 1.04 -11.12 -15.73
C ALA A 25 0.64 -10.31 -16.97
N ARG A 26 1.52 -10.20 -17.98
CA ARG A 26 1.19 -9.54 -19.25
C ARG A 26 0.18 -10.32 -20.09
N ALA A 27 0.27 -11.65 -20.09
CA ALA A 27 -0.70 -12.50 -20.78
C ALA A 27 -2.10 -12.35 -20.15
N GLU A 28 -2.16 -12.25 -18.83
CA GLU A 28 -3.39 -11.97 -18.08
C GLU A 28 -3.99 -10.60 -18.44
N LEU A 29 -3.16 -9.54 -18.43
CA LEU A 29 -3.58 -8.21 -18.86
C LEU A 29 -4.11 -8.22 -20.30
N HIS A 30 -3.44 -8.94 -21.19
CA HIS A 30 -3.87 -9.08 -22.58
C HIS A 30 -5.22 -9.78 -22.69
N ARG A 31 -5.43 -10.86 -21.93
CA ARG A 31 -6.71 -11.57 -21.89
C ARG A 31 -7.83 -10.66 -21.38
N TYR A 32 -7.59 -9.92 -20.28
CA TYR A 32 -8.54 -8.93 -19.80
C TYR A 32 -8.89 -7.90 -20.88
N ALA A 33 -7.89 -7.40 -21.60
CA ALA A 33 -8.09 -6.40 -22.63
C ALA A 33 -9.00 -6.91 -23.77
N VAL A 34 -8.82 -8.16 -24.18
CA VAL A 34 -9.69 -8.83 -25.16
C VAL A 34 -11.11 -9.01 -24.61
N ASP A 35 -11.25 -9.53 -23.39
CA ASP A 35 -12.55 -9.82 -22.78
C ASP A 35 -13.35 -8.53 -22.51
N ALA A 36 -12.67 -7.45 -22.15
CA ALA A 36 -13.26 -6.15 -21.86
C ALA A 36 -13.36 -5.22 -23.09
N ASP A 37 -12.96 -5.67 -24.28
CA ASP A 37 -12.92 -4.89 -25.53
C ASP A 37 -12.22 -3.53 -25.35
N VAL A 38 -11.01 -3.56 -24.76
CA VAL A 38 -10.15 -2.39 -24.56
C VAL A 38 -8.76 -2.66 -25.11
N TYR A 39 -8.06 -1.59 -25.45
CA TYR A 39 -6.64 -1.59 -25.72
C TYR A 39 -5.89 -1.20 -24.46
N TYR A 40 -4.62 -1.57 -24.36
CA TYR A 40 -3.74 -1.04 -23.32
C TYR A 40 -2.50 -0.39 -23.92
N GLN A 41 -2.12 0.75 -23.38
CA GLN A 41 -0.92 1.49 -23.77
C GLN A 41 0.03 1.56 -22.58
N LEU A 42 1.28 1.15 -22.78
CA LEU A 42 2.32 1.31 -21.77
C LEU A 42 2.60 2.79 -21.51
N ILE A 43 2.47 3.23 -20.27
CA ILE A 43 2.75 4.60 -19.83
C ILE A 43 4.15 4.69 -19.23
N GLN A 44 4.48 3.77 -18.34
CA GLN A 44 5.78 3.72 -17.70
C GLN A 44 6.21 2.27 -17.49
N ALA A 45 7.47 1.98 -17.81
CA ALA A 45 8.14 0.75 -17.42
C ALA A 45 9.44 1.13 -16.71
N THR A 46 9.42 1.07 -15.38
CA THR A 46 10.61 1.30 -14.55
C THR A 46 10.62 0.21 -13.49
N PRO A 47 11.54 -0.77 -13.58
CA PRO A 47 11.60 -1.83 -12.57
C PRO A 47 11.58 -1.25 -11.15
N PRO A 48 10.79 -1.82 -10.22
CA PRO A 48 9.99 -3.05 -10.30
C PRO A 48 8.56 -2.89 -10.86
N HIS A 49 8.23 -1.76 -11.50
CA HIS A 49 6.87 -1.33 -11.85
C HIS A 49 6.65 -1.17 -13.36
N SER A 50 5.48 -1.57 -13.85
CA SER A 50 4.98 -1.23 -15.18
C SER A 50 3.53 -0.79 -15.11
N SER A 51 3.19 0.38 -15.67
CA SER A 51 1.83 0.92 -15.71
C SER A 51 1.34 1.10 -17.14
N TYR A 52 0.04 0.87 -17.31
CA TYR A 52 -0.66 0.87 -18.58
C TYR A 52 -1.97 1.65 -18.45
N ASP A 53 -2.31 2.45 -19.45
CA ASP A 53 -3.65 3.01 -19.60
C ASP A 53 -4.52 2.00 -20.35
N LEU A 54 -5.77 1.85 -19.91
CA LEU A 54 -6.80 1.07 -20.60
C LEU A 54 -7.64 2.03 -21.44
N ILE A 55 -7.74 1.76 -22.74
CA ILE A 55 -8.32 2.67 -23.73
C ILE A 55 -9.47 1.97 -24.46
N GLU A 56 -10.64 2.57 -24.42
CA GLU A 56 -11.74 2.15 -25.30
C GLU A 56 -11.66 2.90 -26.64
N LEU A 57 -11.76 2.15 -27.73
CA LEU A 57 -11.93 2.70 -29.07
C LEU A 57 -13.43 2.85 -29.36
N THR A 58 -14.00 3.97 -28.92
CA THR A 58 -15.31 4.44 -29.41
C THR A 58 -15.11 5.55 -30.45
N ASP A 59 -16.18 6.22 -30.88
CA ASP A 59 -16.11 7.42 -31.74
C ASP A 59 -15.15 8.51 -31.20
N ARG A 60 -14.84 8.46 -29.90
CA ARG A 60 -13.72 9.18 -29.28
C ARG A 60 -12.92 8.21 -28.39
N THR A 61 -11.60 8.20 -28.56
CA THR A 61 -10.69 7.48 -27.66
C THR A 61 -10.83 8.01 -26.24
N ARG A 62 -11.07 7.12 -25.28
CA ARG A 62 -11.15 7.48 -23.87
C ARG A 62 -10.38 6.48 -23.01
N THR A 63 -9.64 7.00 -22.03
CA THR A 63 -9.07 6.17 -20.96
C THR A 63 -10.20 5.72 -20.03
N THR A 64 -10.33 4.42 -19.83
CA THR A 64 -11.39 3.80 -19.01
C THR A 64 -10.87 3.13 -17.75
N GLY A 65 -9.56 3.13 -17.56
CA GLY A 65 -8.90 2.59 -16.39
C GLY A 65 -7.39 2.58 -16.54
N CYS A 66 -6.72 1.96 -15.57
CA CYS A 66 -5.31 1.68 -15.63
C CYS A 66 -5.03 0.24 -15.19
N ALA A 67 -3.90 -0.30 -15.64
CA ALA A 67 -3.38 -1.56 -15.15
C ALA A 67 -1.94 -1.36 -14.71
N VAL A 68 -1.55 -2.08 -13.66
CA VAL A 68 -0.21 -2.03 -13.08
C VAL A 68 0.30 -3.44 -12.86
N ILE A 69 1.53 -3.71 -13.29
CA ILE A 69 2.28 -4.91 -12.95
C ILE A 69 3.42 -4.50 -12.01
N GLU A 70 3.44 -5.04 -10.80
CA GLU A 70 4.45 -4.77 -9.78
C GLU A 70 5.18 -6.06 -9.42
N GLU A 71 6.52 -6.03 -9.45
CA GLU A 71 7.36 -7.10 -8.93
C GLU A 71 7.48 -6.99 -7.41
N MET A 72 7.23 -8.09 -6.71
CA MET A 72 7.26 -8.17 -5.26
C MET A 72 7.84 -9.50 -4.76
N SER A 73 8.38 -9.49 -3.54
CA SER A 73 8.76 -10.73 -2.86
C SER A 73 7.50 -11.47 -2.38
N MET A 74 7.59 -12.78 -2.17
CA MET A 74 6.46 -13.56 -1.59
C MET A 74 6.10 -13.08 -0.19
N ALA A 75 7.08 -12.59 0.58
CA ALA A 75 6.83 -12.01 1.89
C ALA A 75 6.02 -10.71 1.79
N ALA A 76 6.28 -9.87 0.78
CA ALA A 76 5.51 -8.67 0.51
C ALA A 76 4.10 -8.98 0.00
N GLU A 77 3.91 -10.03 -0.83
CA GLU A 77 2.59 -10.46 -1.29
C GLU A 77 1.64 -10.77 -0.12
N ALA A 78 2.11 -11.50 0.89
CA ALA A 78 1.34 -11.84 2.08
C ALA A 78 0.86 -10.59 2.87
N LEU A 79 1.56 -9.48 2.72
CA LEU A 79 1.26 -8.20 3.39
C LEU A 79 0.52 -7.22 2.47
N TYR A 80 0.43 -7.47 1.16
CA TYR A 80 -0.12 -6.53 0.19
C TYR A 80 -1.55 -6.12 0.51
N TYR A 81 -2.43 -7.09 0.81
CA TYR A 81 -3.83 -6.79 1.12
C TYR A 81 -3.98 -5.97 2.40
N ARG A 82 -3.16 -6.24 3.43
CA ARG A 82 -3.13 -5.45 4.66
C ARG A 82 -2.62 -4.03 4.41
N ALA A 83 -1.60 -3.89 3.58
CA ALA A 83 -1.09 -2.59 3.17
C ALA A 83 -2.13 -1.80 2.37
N GLY A 84 -2.87 -2.46 1.47
CA GLY A 84 -3.98 -1.89 0.72
C GLY A 84 -5.12 -1.43 1.63
N GLU A 85 -5.51 -2.27 2.59
CA GLU A 85 -6.51 -1.94 3.61
C GLU A 85 -6.10 -0.73 4.44
N ALA A 86 -4.88 -0.71 4.97
CA ALA A 86 -4.38 0.40 5.77
C ALA A 86 -4.40 1.72 4.98
N ARG A 87 -3.99 1.69 3.71
CA ARG A 87 -4.03 2.86 2.82
C ARG A 87 -5.45 3.34 2.54
N ARG A 88 -6.36 2.42 2.21
CA ARG A 88 -7.77 2.74 1.97
C ARG A 88 -8.37 3.40 3.19
N TRP A 89 -8.14 2.82 4.37
CA TRP A 89 -8.64 3.33 5.63
C TRP A 89 -8.11 4.74 5.93
N ILE A 90 -6.80 5.00 5.76
CA ILE A 90 -6.24 6.37 5.88
C ILE A 90 -6.98 7.34 4.97
N SER A 91 -7.16 6.96 3.71
CA SER A 91 -7.78 7.83 2.70
C SER A 91 -9.21 8.18 3.07
N GLU A 92 -9.99 7.21 3.53
CA GLU A 92 -11.39 7.37 3.94
C GLU A 92 -11.52 8.28 5.17
N HIS A 93 -10.60 8.16 6.12
CA HIS A 93 -10.69 8.87 7.40
C HIS A 93 -9.90 10.19 7.41
N ARG A 94 -9.13 10.51 6.35
CA ARG A 94 -8.33 11.74 6.25
C ARG A 94 -9.17 13.01 6.39
N ALA A 95 -10.41 13.00 5.92
CA ALA A 95 -11.31 14.15 6.00
C ALA A 95 -11.87 14.38 7.41
N ASP A 96 -11.93 13.34 8.25
CA ASP A 96 -12.36 13.45 9.64
C ASP A 96 -11.18 13.77 10.57
N SER A 97 -10.90 15.06 10.71
CA SER A 97 -9.82 15.57 11.56
C SER A 97 -10.12 15.54 13.05
N THR A 98 -11.35 15.19 13.44
CA THR A 98 -11.83 15.25 14.84
C THR A 98 -12.12 13.88 15.44
N GLY A 99 -12.34 12.88 14.59
CA GLY A 99 -12.59 11.50 14.97
C GLY A 99 -11.34 10.70 15.32
N HIS A 100 -11.56 9.42 15.55
CA HIS A 100 -10.50 8.42 15.63
C HIS A 100 -10.05 8.06 14.19
N PRO A 101 -8.73 8.01 13.90
CA PRO A 101 -7.56 8.05 14.78
C PRO A 101 -6.95 9.45 14.94
N ALA A 102 -7.50 10.51 14.33
CA ALA A 102 -6.90 11.84 14.30
C ALA A 102 -6.57 12.38 15.71
N ARG A 103 -7.42 12.10 16.71
CA ARG A 103 -7.17 12.44 18.11
C ARG A 103 -5.95 11.71 18.70
N VAL A 104 -5.74 10.45 18.32
CA VAL A 104 -4.60 9.64 18.78
C VAL A 104 -3.30 10.16 18.18
N LEU A 105 -3.33 10.53 16.89
CA LEU A 105 -2.21 11.17 16.21
C LEU A 105 -1.86 12.54 16.84
N ALA A 106 -2.87 13.36 17.14
CA ALA A 106 -2.68 14.64 17.83
C ALA A 106 -2.08 14.44 19.23
N HIS A 107 -2.56 13.43 19.97
CA HIS A 107 -2.00 13.08 21.27
C HIS A 107 -0.54 12.62 21.19
N ALA A 108 -0.22 11.71 20.27
CA ALA A 108 1.16 11.24 20.06
C ALA A 108 2.10 12.41 19.75
N ARG A 109 1.69 13.35 18.88
CA ARG A 109 2.48 14.55 18.52
C ARG A 109 2.76 15.49 19.69
N ALA A 110 1.87 15.55 20.68
CA ALA A 110 2.03 16.40 21.86
C ALA A 110 2.98 15.79 22.92
N THR A 111 3.50 14.58 22.69
CA THR A 111 4.33 13.84 23.64
C THR A 111 5.78 13.72 23.19
N THR A 112 6.66 13.27 24.10
CA THR A 112 8.07 13.01 23.78
C THR A 112 8.20 11.82 22.83
N THR A 113 9.28 11.78 22.04
CA THR A 113 9.46 10.76 20.98
C THR A 113 9.25 9.32 21.45
N PRO A 114 9.77 8.84 22.61
CA PRO A 114 9.53 7.47 23.06
C PRO A 114 8.05 7.20 23.41
N ALA A 115 7.37 8.17 24.02
CA ALA A 115 5.96 8.05 24.37
C ALA A 115 5.07 8.10 23.12
N ALA A 116 5.40 8.98 22.17
CA ALA A 116 4.72 9.10 20.88
C ALA A 116 4.78 7.78 20.10
N THR A 117 5.96 7.17 20.00
CA THR A 117 6.15 5.88 19.33
C THR A 117 5.28 4.79 19.97
N ARG A 118 5.24 4.72 21.31
CA ARG A 118 4.43 3.72 22.02
C ARG A 118 2.93 3.93 21.81
N ILE A 119 2.45 5.18 21.80
CA ILE A 119 1.04 5.50 21.50
C ILE A 119 0.69 5.02 20.08
N LEU A 120 1.53 5.34 19.09
CA LEU A 120 1.32 4.95 17.71
C LEU A 120 1.36 3.43 17.51
N LEU A 121 2.24 2.72 18.21
CA LEU A 121 2.30 1.26 18.15
C LEU A 121 1.06 0.61 18.76
N GLN A 122 0.57 1.12 19.89
CA GLN A 122 -0.65 0.61 20.50
C GLN A 122 -1.87 0.83 19.60
N GLU A 123 -1.95 1.99 18.95
CA GLU A 123 -2.98 2.30 17.98
C GLU A 123 -2.88 1.40 16.74
N ALA A 124 -1.67 1.23 16.20
CA ALA A 124 -1.43 0.35 15.06
C ALA A 124 -1.79 -1.11 15.35
N ALA A 125 -1.48 -1.60 16.55
CA ALA A 125 -1.84 -2.95 16.99
C ALA A 125 -3.37 -3.12 17.10
N PHE A 126 -4.07 -2.11 17.63
CA PHE A 126 -5.53 -2.11 17.68
C PHE A 126 -6.14 -2.16 16.27
N LEU A 127 -5.65 -1.35 15.33
CA LEU A 127 -6.09 -1.38 13.93
C LEU A 127 -5.74 -2.69 13.21
N ALA A 128 -4.66 -3.36 13.65
CA ALA A 128 -4.29 -4.69 13.19
C ALA A 128 -5.17 -5.82 13.80
N GLY A 129 -6.12 -5.49 14.68
CA GLY A 129 -6.96 -6.46 15.38
C GLY A 129 -6.26 -7.21 16.51
N LEU A 130 -5.18 -6.64 17.07
CA LEU A 130 -4.44 -7.19 18.20
C LEU A 130 -4.84 -6.51 19.52
N ASP A 131 -4.92 -7.30 20.59
CA ASP A 131 -5.25 -6.79 21.93
C ASP A 131 -4.14 -5.92 22.53
N ARG A 132 -2.88 -6.16 22.13
CA ARG A 132 -1.71 -5.46 22.66
C ARG A 132 -0.65 -5.28 21.57
N ALA A 133 0.05 -4.14 21.62
CA ALA A 133 1.22 -3.94 20.79
C ALA A 133 2.34 -4.95 21.09
N PRO A 134 2.93 -5.58 20.06
CA PRO A 134 4.12 -6.40 20.21
C PRO A 134 5.32 -5.57 20.66
N ASP A 135 6.32 -6.25 21.25
CA ASP A 135 7.56 -5.63 21.68
C ASP A 135 8.55 -5.51 20.50
N ILE A 136 8.32 -4.47 19.68
CA ILE A 136 9.14 -4.23 18.49
C ILE A 136 10.43 -3.52 18.88
N ALA A 137 11.56 -4.08 18.44
CA ALA A 137 12.87 -3.52 18.68
C ALA A 137 12.99 -2.07 18.15
N PRO A 138 13.52 -1.11 18.93
CA PRO A 138 13.66 0.28 18.50
C PRO A 138 14.41 0.46 17.17
N ALA A 139 15.42 -0.39 16.92
CA ALA A 139 16.18 -0.36 15.66
C ALA A 139 15.31 -0.60 14.42
N VAL A 140 14.31 -1.49 14.51
CA VAL A 140 13.36 -1.75 13.42
C VAL A 140 12.52 -0.51 13.13
N LEU A 141 12.03 0.14 14.18
CA LEU A 141 11.22 1.37 14.07
C LEU A 141 12.05 2.51 13.47
N ASP A 142 13.30 2.68 13.90
CA ASP A 142 14.19 3.70 13.37
C ASP A 142 14.51 3.47 11.88
N THR A 143 14.77 2.21 11.49
CA THR A 143 14.97 1.85 10.08
C THR A 143 13.74 2.16 9.23
N LEU A 144 12.56 1.73 9.65
CA LEU A 144 11.31 1.97 8.92
C LEU A 144 10.96 3.45 8.82
N HIS A 145 11.14 4.19 9.92
CA HIS A 145 10.92 5.64 9.94
C HIS A 145 11.86 6.36 9.00
N HIS A 146 13.14 5.97 8.97
CA HIS A 146 14.11 6.52 8.04
C HIS A 146 13.73 6.23 6.59
N GLN A 147 13.38 4.98 6.27
CA GLN A 147 12.97 4.57 4.93
C GLN A 147 11.70 5.30 4.45
N SER A 148 10.75 5.58 5.35
CA SER A 148 9.52 6.33 5.03
C SER A 148 9.76 7.83 4.73
N ARG A 149 10.94 8.38 5.03
CA ARG A 149 11.26 9.81 4.91
C ARG A 149 12.00 10.20 3.63
N THR A 150 12.42 9.23 2.84
CA THR A 150 12.97 9.46 1.48
C THR A 150 11.83 10.00 0.58
N PRO A 151 12.06 11.03 -0.25
CA PRO A 151 11.09 12.11 -0.42
C PRO A 151 9.80 11.73 -1.18
N ALA A 152 8.68 11.99 -0.50
CA ALA A 152 7.40 12.53 -0.99
C ALA A 152 6.53 11.71 -1.97
N ARG A 153 6.00 10.57 -1.52
CA ARG A 153 4.67 10.09 -1.97
C ARG A 153 4.02 9.32 -0.82
N SER A 154 2.69 9.37 -0.73
CA SER A 154 1.97 8.37 0.08
C SER A 154 2.37 7.00 -0.45
N LEU A 155 3.07 6.21 0.37
CA LEU A 155 3.56 4.88 0.01
C LEU A 155 2.45 4.08 -0.66
N SER A 156 2.75 3.43 -1.79
CA SER A 156 1.85 2.47 -2.42
C SER A 156 1.67 1.25 -1.50
N ALA A 157 0.65 0.43 -1.76
CA ALA A 157 0.46 -0.81 -0.99
C ALA A 157 1.66 -1.76 -1.14
N VAL A 158 2.28 -1.79 -2.32
CA VAL A 158 3.49 -2.58 -2.57
C VAL A 158 4.69 -2.03 -1.82
N GLU A 159 4.93 -0.72 -1.87
CA GLU A 159 6.05 -0.10 -1.16
C GLU A 159 5.95 -0.34 0.34
N LEU A 160 4.75 -0.18 0.90
CA LEU A 160 4.50 -0.41 2.32
C LEU A 160 4.70 -1.90 2.68
N ALA A 161 4.15 -2.82 1.88
CA ALA A 161 4.32 -4.25 2.10
C ALA A 161 5.79 -4.69 2.00
N ALA A 162 6.56 -4.15 1.05
CA ALA A 162 7.97 -4.44 0.88
C ALA A 162 8.80 -3.96 2.07
N LEU A 163 8.60 -2.72 2.52
CA LEU A 163 9.31 -2.17 3.68
C LEU A 163 9.10 -3.03 4.93
N VAL A 164 7.87 -3.47 5.20
CA VAL A 164 7.60 -4.31 6.37
C VAL A 164 8.20 -5.70 6.21
N ALA A 165 8.05 -6.32 5.03
CA ALA A 165 8.58 -7.66 4.75
C ALA A 165 10.11 -7.74 4.91
N ASP A 166 10.83 -6.65 4.65
CA ASP A 166 12.29 -6.59 4.81
C ASP A 166 12.72 -6.48 6.29
N THR A 167 11.80 -6.18 7.21
CA THR A 167 12.12 -5.92 8.63
C THR A 167 11.70 -7.02 9.58
N THR A 168 10.65 -7.77 9.27
CA THR A 168 10.17 -8.85 10.15
C THR A 168 9.51 -9.97 9.36
N THR A 169 9.57 -11.16 9.93
CA THR A 169 8.84 -12.36 9.46
C THR A 169 7.72 -12.76 10.41
N ASP A 170 7.61 -12.13 11.60
CA ASP A 170 6.52 -12.39 12.53
C ASP A 170 5.22 -11.75 12.02
N PRO A 171 4.11 -12.52 11.88
CA PRO A 171 2.87 -11.99 11.33
C PRO A 171 2.20 -10.89 12.16
N SER A 172 2.42 -10.87 13.48
CA SER A 172 1.84 -9.88 14.40
C SER A 172 2.63 -8.58 14.37
N ASP A 173 3.96 -8.69 14.35
CA ASP A 173 4.85 -7.56 14.14
C ASP A 173 4.57 -6.93 12.77
N ALA A 174 4.49 -7.75 11.72
CA ALA A 174 4.23 -7.28 10.37
C ALA A 174 2.88 -6.54 10.28
N ALA A 175 1.82 -7.09 10.88
CA ALA A 175 0.52 -6.42 10.92
C ALA A 175 0.59 -5.05 11.59
N THR A 176 1.24 -4.99 12.76
CA THR A 176 1.39 -3.77 13.54
C THR A 176 2.24 -2.75 12.78
N LEU A 177 3.36 -3.16 12.20
CA LEU A 177 4.27 -2.30 11.46
C LEU A 177 3.63 -1.75 10.18
N THR A 178 2.79 -2.53 9.50
CA THR A 178 1.99 -2.07 8.36
C THR A 178 1.11 -0.90 8.75
N TRP A 179 0.33 -1.03 9.82
CA TRP A 179 -0.54 0.04 10.31
C TRP A 179 0.25 1.23 10.89
N TRP A 180 1.39 0.97 11.55
CA TRP A 180 2.23 2.01 12.12
C TRP A 180 2.84 2.91 11.04
N LEU A 181 3.38 2.34 9.96
CA LEU A 181 3.86 3.10 8.80
C LEU A 181 2.72 3.89 8.14
N ALA A 182 1.56 3.28 8.01
CA ALA A 182 0.34 3.92 7.54
C ALA A 182 0.01 5.20 8.36
N LEU A 183 -0.05 5.08 9.69
CA LEU A 183 -0.30 6.21 10.60
C LEU A 183 0.79 7.29 10.54
N LEU A 184 2.06 6.90 10.39
CA LEU A 184 3.16 7.85 10.22
C LEU A 184 3.02 8.66 8.92
N THR A 185 2.67 8.01 7.81
CA THR A 185 2.48 8.70 6.52
C THR A 185 1.25 9.61 6.51
N TRP A 186 0.19 9.27 7.25
CA TRP A 186 -0.92 10.21 7.53
C TRP A 186 -0.37 11.46 8.21
N GLY A 187 0.44 11.29 9.25
CA GLY A 187 1.00 12.38 10.02
C GLY A 187 1.98 13.29 9.26
N GLY A 188 2.57 12.85 8.16
CA GLY A 188 3.54 13.63 7.38
C GLY A 188 2.92 14.63 6.38
N SER A 189 1.68 14.43 5.95
CA SER A 189 1.04 15.23 4.88
C SER A 189 0.08 16.33 5.38
N ALA A 190 -0.04 16.52 6.69
CA ALA A 190 -0.92 17.52 7.31
C ALA A 190 -0.17 18.73 7.87
N ALA A 191 1.04 18.99 7.37
CA ALA A 191 1.89 20.14 7.72
C ALA A 191 2.08 21.05 6.50
#